data_AF-W1XRR0-F1
#
_entry.id   AF-W1XRR0-F1
#
_cell.length_a   1.000
_cell.length_b   1.000
_cell.length_c   1.000
_cell.angle_alpha   90.00
_cell.angle_beta   90.00
_cell.angle_gamma   90.00
#
_symmetry.space_group_name_H-M   'P 1'
#
loop_
_entity.id
_entity.type
_entity.pdbx_description
1 polymer ?
#
loop_
_entity_poly.entity_id
_entity_poly.type
_entity_poly.pdbx_seq_one_letter_code
_entity_poly.pdbx_strand_id
1 'polypeptide(L)' 'TRQGMRMLERFVRDICQCEALWTPAKIIDDAVARIREQVGDDKVILGLSGGVDSSVTAMLLHRAIGKNLTCVF' A
#
# COMPACT_ATOMS: atom_id res chain seq x y z
N THR A 1 10.85 -18.04 18.84
CA THR A 1 11.94 -17.78 19.82
C THR A 1 11.65 -16.50 20.59
N ARG A 2 11.73 -16.48 21.93
CA ARG A 2 11.28 -15.33 22.74
C ARG A 2 12.05 -14.02 22.47
N GLN A 3 13.30 -14.10 22.02
CA GLN A 3 14.15 -12.93 21.71
C GLN A 3 14.34 -12.69 20.20
N GLY A 4 13.65 -13.44 19.35
CA GLY A 4 13.89 -13.42 17.90
C GLY A 4 13.69 -12.03 17.27
N MET A 5 12.62 -11.34 17.64
CA MET A 5 12.33 -10.00 17.12
C MET A 5 13.41 -8.99 17.51
N ARG A 6 13.88 -9.03 18.77
CA ARG A 6 14.95 -8.16 19.26
C ARG A 6 16.29 -8.41 18.57
N MET A 7 16.59 -9.66 18.23
CA MET A 7 17.79 -10.01 17.46
C MET A 7 17.74 -9.45 16.05
N LEU A 8 16.59 -9.60 15.36
CA LEU A 8 16.38 -9.07 14.02
C LEU A 8 16.40 -7.54 14.01
N GLU A 9 15.76 -6.89 14.98
CA GLU A 9 15.75 -5.45 15.10
C GLU A 9 17.15 -4.87 15.26
N ARG A 10 17.95 -5.44 16.18
CA ARG A 10 19.36 -5.05 16.37
C ARG A 10 20.19 -5.23 15.11
N PHE A 11 19.99 -6.34 14.39
CA PHE A 11 20.71 -6.57 13.14
C PHE A 11 20.36 -5.52 12.08
N VAL A 12 19.07 -5.29 11.84
CA VAL A 12 18.62 -4.37 10.78
C VAL A 12 18.92 -2.90 11.12
N ARG A 13 18.66 -2.48 12.37
CA ARG A 13 18.78 -1.07 12.78
C ARG A 13 20.19 -0.69 13.25
N ASP A 14 20.84 -1.54 14.05
CA ASP A 14 22.09 -1.15 14.71
C ASP A 14 23.32 -1.61 13.92
N ILE A 15 23.27 -2.79 13.29
CA ILE A 15 24.40 -3.34 12.52
C ILE A 15 24.34 -2.88 11.05
N CYS A 16 23.22 -3.11 10.38
CA CYS A 16 23.04 -2.72 8.97
C CYS A 16 22.70 -1.23 8.80
N GLN A 17 22.38 -0.52 9.89
CA GLN A 17 22.00 0.90 9.87
C GLN A 17 20.86 1.22 8.89
N CYS A 18 19.94 0.28 8.69
CA CYS A 18 18.79 0.50 7.81
C CYS A 18 17.79 1.43 8.49
N GLU A 19 17.38 2.47 7.77
CA GLU A 19 16.31 3.36 8.22
C GLU A 19 14.94 2.65 8.14
N ALA A 20 14.09 2.87 9.13
CA ALA A 20 12.72 2.34 9.12
C ALA A 20 11.76 3.22 8.32
N LEU A 21 12.08 3.41 7.05
CA LEU A 21 11.25 4.18 6.13
C LEU A 21 10.04 3.38 5.64
N TRP A 22 10.12 2.05 5.71
CA TRP A 22 9.03 1.15 5.33
C TRP A 22 7.91 1.18 6.38
N THR A 23 7.06 2.19 6.28
CA THR A 23 5.91 2.40 7.16
C THR A 23 4.61 2.36 6.34
N PRO A 24 3.48 1.93 6.91
CA PRO A 24 2.21 1.90 6.20
C PRO A 24 1.82 3.24 5.57
N ALA A 25 2.11 4.36 6.25
CA ALA A 25 1.85 5.70 5.72
C ALA A 25 2.64 5.97 4.43
N LYS A 26 3.96 5.74 4.43
CA LYS A 26 4.78 5.91 3.23
C LYS A 26 4.36 4.98 2.09
N ILE A 27 4.03 3.73 2.41
CA ILE A 27 3.57 2.76 1.42
C ILE A 27 2.27 3.22 0.76
N ILE A 28 1.33 3.79 1.51
CA ILE A 28 0.08 4.35 0.97
C ILE A 28 0.38 5.52 0.03
N ASP A 29 1.23 6.46 0.45
CA ASP A 29 1.57 7.64 -0.35
C ASP A 29 2.29 7.24 -1.66
N ASP A 30 3.26 6.31 -1.58
CA ASP A 30 3.98 5.77 -2.73
C ASP A 30 3.05 4.98 -3.67
N ALA A 31 2.11 4.20 -3.11
CA ALA A 31 1.13 3.47 -3.91
C ALA A 31 0.18 4.42 -4.65
N VAL A 32 -0.33 5.45 -3.97
CA VAL A 32 -1.21 6.46 -4.56
C VAL A 32 -0.50 7.21 -5.69
N ALA A 33 0.76 7.61 -5.49
CA ALA A 33 1.55 8.30 -6.51
C ALA A 33 1.74 7.42 -7.75
N ARG A 34 2.15 6.15 -7.58
CA ARG A 34 2.34 5.21 -8.69
C ARG A 34 1.04 4.93 -9.45
N ILE A 35 -0.08 4.76 -8.73
CA ILE A 35 -1.38 4.55 -9.38
C ILE A 35 -1.78 5.76 -10.22
N ARG A 36 -1.59 6.98 -9.71
CA ARG A 36 -1.88 8.21 -10.46
C ARG A 36 -1.02 8.34 -11.71
N GLU A 37 0.28 8.03 -11.59
CA GLU A 37 1.21 8.07 -12.72
C GLU A 37 0.84 7.02 -13.78
N GLN A 38 0.49 5.81 -13.35
CA GLN A 38 0.17 4.70 -14.25
C GLN A 38 -1.18 4.88 -14.95
N VAL A 39 -2.20 5.39 -14.25
CA VAL A 39 -3.56 5.52 -14.78
C VAL A 39 -3.77 6.85 -15.49
N GLY A 40 -3.13 7.94 -15.02
CA GLY A 40 -3.39 9.28 -15.54
C GLY A 40 -4.87 9.64 -15.45
N ASP A 41 -5.47 9.92 -16.61
CA ASP A 41 -6.88 10.29 -16.76
C ASP A 41 -7.79 9.12 -17.19
N ASP A 42 -7.25 7.91 -17.30
CA ASP A 42 -8.02 6.74 -17.70
C ASP A 42 -9.01 6.30 -16.62
N LYS A 43 -10.06 5.59 -17.05
CA LYS A 43 -11.08 5.01 -16.17
C LYS A 43 -10.72 3.57 -15.79
N VAL A 44 -10.91 3.23 -14.53
CA VAL A 44 -10.59 1.91 -13.96
C VAL A 44 -11.88 1.25 -13.46
N ILE A 45 -12.04 -0.04 -13.77
CA ILE A 45 -13.13 -0.87 -13.26
C ILE A 45 -12.55 -1.86 -12.24
N LEU A 46 -13.19 -1.97 -11.08
CA LEU A 46 -12.81 -2.92 -10.02
C LEU A 46 -13.98 -3.84 -9.67
N GLY A 47 -13.75 -5.15 -9.73
CA GLY A 47 -14.67 -6.15 -9.17
C GLY A 47 -14.52 -6.24 -7.65
N LEU A 48 -15.56 -5.88 -6.90
CA LEU A 48 -15.61 -5.96 -5.44
C LEU A 48 -16.21 -7.29 -5.00
N SER A 49 -15.36 -8.23 -4.58
CA SER A 49 -15.79 -9.53 -4.05
C SER A 49 -16.30 -9.50 -2.60
N GLY A 50 -16.15 -8.38 -1.89
CA GLY A 50 -16.43 -8.25 -0.45
C GLY A 50 -15.31 -8.75 0.46
N GLY A 51 -14.19 -9.22 -0.10
CA GLY A 51 -12.98 -9.56 0.66
C GLY A 51 -12.23 -8.34 1.19
N VAL A 52 -11.39 -8.54 2.20
CA VAL A 52 -10.53 -7.48 2.76
C VAL A 52 -9.61 -6.91 1.70
N ASP A 53 -9.02 -7.77 0.86
CA ASP A 53 -8.07 -7.35 -0.17
C ASP A 53 -8.72 -6.46 -1.25
N SER A 54 -9.91 -6.84 -1.72
CA SER A 54 -10.65 -6.05 -2.71
C SER A 54 -11.16 -4.74 -2.13
N SER A 55 -11.50 -4.71 -0.83
CA SER A 55 -11.89 -3.50 -0.10
C SER A 55 -10.73 -2.51 0.09
N VAL A 56 -9.55 -3.01 0.50
CA VAL A 56 -8.34 -2.18 0.64
C VAL A 56 -7.90 -1.65 -0.73
N THR A 57 -7.97 -2.48 -1.77
CA THR A 57 -7.67 -2.08 -3.15
C THR A 57 -8.63 -0.99 -3.64
N ALA A 58 -9.94 -1.15 -3.41
CA ALA A 58 -10.94 -0.12 -3.74
C ALA A 58 -10.63 1.20 -3.06
N MET A 59 -10.26 1.18 -1.77
CA MET A 59 -9.93 2.39 -1.03
C MET A 59 -8.66 3.07 -1.56
N LEU A 60 -7.61 2.32 -1.89
CA LEU A 60 -6.38 2.86 -2.46
C LEU A 60 -6.61 3.47 -3.85
N LEU A 61 -7.35 2.78 -4.72
CA LEU A 61 -7.72 3.30 -6.04
C LEU A 61 -8.60 4.54 -5.91
N HIS A 62 -9.58 4.54 -5.00
CA HIS A 62 -10.43 5.71 -4.78
C HIS A 62 -9.63 6.92 -4.29
N ARG A 63 -8.66 6.73 -3.39
CA ARG A 63 -7.74 7.79 -2.93
C ARG A 63 -6.85 8.32 -4.06
N ALA A 64 -6.46 7.46 -5.00
CA ALA A 64 -5.61 7.83 -6.12
C ALA A 64 -6.38 8.55 -7.23
N ILE A 65 -7.47 7.96 -7.73
CA ILE A 65 -8.13 8.37 -9.00
C ILE A 65 -9.60 8.79 -8.82
N GLY A 66 -10.16 8.67 -7.61
CA GLY A 66 -11.46 9.21 -7.24
C GLY A 66 -12.59 8.87 -8.22
N LYS A 67 -12.99 9.86 -9.02
CA LYS A 67 -14.11 9.78 -9.98
C LYS A 67 -13.86 8.85 -11.17
N ASN A 68 -12.60 8.50 -11.43
CA ASN A 68 -12.24 7.60 -12.52
C ASN A 68 -12.34 6.11 -12.13
N LEU A 69 -12.70 5.80 -10.88
CA LEU A 69 -12.92 4.44 -10.41
C LEU A 69 -14.42 4.08 -10.45
N THR A 70 -14.73 2.96 -11.10
CA THR A 70 -16.05 2.33 -11.06
C THR A 70 -15.92 0.96 -10.40
N CYS A 71 -16.55 0.78 -9.24
CA CYS A 71 -16.62 -0.52 -8.60
C CYS A 71 -17.89 -1.27 -9.03
N VAL A 72 -17.74 -2.53 -9.38
CA VAL A 72 -18.84 -3.46 -9.71
C VAL A 72 -18.84 -4.55 -8.64
N PHE A 73 -19.98 -4.74 -7.99
CA PHE A 73 -20.19 -5.79 -6.99
C PHE A 73 -20.91 -6.97 -7.63
#